data_AF-A0A133XF68-F1
#
_entry.id   AF-A0A133XF68-F1
#
_cell.length_a   1.000
_cell.length_b   1.000
_cell.length_c   1.000
_cell.angle_alpha   90.00
_cell.angle_beta   90.00
_cell.angle_gamma   90.00
#
_symmetry.space_group_name_H-M   'P 1'
#
loop_
_entity.id
_entity.type
_entity.pdbx_description
1 polymer ?
#
loop_
_entity_poly.entity_id
_entity_poly.type
_entity_poly.pdbx_seq_one_letter_code
_entity_poly.pdbx_strand_id
1 'polypeptide(L)' 'MNVKVHYRITQDRAGLPQDFAGARRFVATEDQAIEDLAKSQLAADYQIPTSAVVICSIEH' A
#
# COMPACT_ATOMS: atom_id res chain seq x y z
N MET A 1 -10.94 7.51 -10.53
CA MET A 1 -11.50 6.13 -10.65
C MET A 1 -11.28 5.37 -9.35
N ASN A 2 -12.21 4.49 -8.95
CA ASN A 2 -12.02 3.66 -7.76
C ASN A 2 -11.32 2.37 -8.16
N VAL A 3 -10.06 2.22 -7.74
CA VAL A 3 -9.25 1.05 -8.07
C VAL A 3 -8.97 0.27 -6.79
N LYS A 4 -8.96 -1.05 -6.89
CA LYS A 4 -8.67 -1.93 -5.76
C LYS A 4 -7.20 -2.33 -5.82
N VAL A 5 -6.45 -1.96 -4.78
CA VAL A 5 -5.03 -2.21 -4.69
C VAL A 5 -4.79 -3.33 -3.68
N HIS A 6 -4.17 -4.42 -4.15
CA HIS A 6 -3.67 -5.51 -3.32
C HIS A 6 -2.24 -5.20 -2.90
N TYR A 7 -1.96 -5.28 -1.61
CA TYR A 7 -0.68 -4.94 -1.03
C TYR A 7 -0.24 -5.99 -0.01
N ARG A 8 1.06 -6.03 0.25
CA ARG A 8 1.71 -6.82 1.29
C ARG A 8 2.65 -5.94 2.08
N ILE A 9 2.56 -6.02 3.40
CA ILE A 9 3.47 -5.41 4.35
C ILE A 9 4.48 -6.47 4.74
N THR A 10 5.75 -6.20 4.44
CA THR A 10 6.87 -7.11 4.69
C THR A 10 7.55 -6.86 6.03
N GLN A 11 7.29 -5.70 6.66
CA GLN A 11 7.92 -5.29 7.89
C GLN A 11 6.95 -4.45 8.73
N ASP A 12 6.87 -4.74 10.03
CA ASP A 12 6.12 -3.96 11.00
C ASP A 12 6.88 -2.68 11.42
N ARG A 13 6.21 -1.79 12.18
CA ARG A 13 6.81 -0.60 12.79
C ARG A 13 8.02 -0.91 13.67
N ALA A 14 8.09 -2.11 14.26
CA ALA A 14 9.23 -2.56 15.05
C ALA A 14 10.44 -3.00 14.21
N GLY A 15 10.35 -2.97 12.88
CA GLY A 15 11.39 -3.50 12.00
C GLY A 15 11.38 -5.02 11.87
N LEU A 16 10.38 -5.68 12.44
CA LEU A 16 10.26 -7.13 12.40
C LEU A 16 9.63 -7.58 11.07
N PRO A 17 10.15 -8.66 10.46
CA PRO A 17 9.54 -9.22 9.27
C PRO A 17 8.09 -9.63 9.60
N GLN A 18 7.16 -9.09 8.83
CA GLN A 18 5.75 -9.40 8.92
C GLN A 18 5.29 -9.89 7.56
N ASP A 19 4.30 -10.78 7.57
CA ASP A 19 3.69 -11.26 6.34
C ASP A 19 2.21 -10.93 6.32
N PHE A 20 1.92 -9.63 6.18
CA PHE A 20 0.55 -9.16 6.19
C PHE A 20 0.12 -8.78 4.78
N ALA A 21 -0.93 -9.40 4.26
CA ALA A 21 -1.49 -9.08 2.95
C ALA A 21 -2.90 -8.52 3.12
N GLY A 22 -3.24 -7.52 2.30
CA GLY A 22 -4.53 -6.86 2.33
C GLY A 22 -4.92 -6.28 0.98
N ALA A 23 -6.18 -5.91 0.85
CA ALA A 23 -6.67 -5.17 -0.30
C ALA A 23 -7.47 -3.96 0.16
N ARG A 24 -7.19 -2.78 -0.41
CA ARG A 24 -7.88 -1.53 -0.10
C ARG A 24 -8.24 -0.81 -1.39
N ARG A 25 -9.39 -0.15 -1.40
CA ARG A 25 -9.82 0.69 -2.52
C ARG A 25 -9.21 2.07 -2.37
N PHE A 26 -8.64 2.57 -3.45
CA PHE A 26 -8.06 3.90 -3.55
C PHE A 26 -8.73 4.67 -4.69
N VAL A 27 -8.86 5.98 -4.49
CA VAL A 27 -9.34 6.88 -5.53
C VAL A 27 -8.13 7.29 -6.35
N ALA A 28 -7.99 6.73 -7.56
CA ALA A 28 -6.98 7.16 -8.52
C ALA A 28 -7.40 8.50 -9.14
N THR A 29 -6.52 9.49 -9.06
CA THR A 29 -6.58 10.78 -9.77
C THR A 29 -5.68 10.70 -11.00
N GLU A 30 -6.06 11.34 -12.10
CA GLU A 30 -5.37 11.23 -13.41
C GLU A 30 -3.90 11.71 -13.40
N ASP A 31 -3.50 12.48 -12.39
CA ASP A 31 -2.15 13.07 -12.26
C ASP A 31 -1.24 12.30 -11.28
N GLN A 32 -1.75 11.30 -10.55
CA GLN A 32 -1.02 10.66 -9.46
C GLN A 32 -0.89 9.14 -9.64
N ALA A 33 0.34 8.64 -9.52
CA ALA A 33 0.61 7.20 -9.52
C ALA A 33 -0.07 6.55 -8.31
N ILE A 34 -1.09 5.73 -8.56
CA ILE A 34 -1.86 5.05 -7.50
C ILE A 34 -0.97 4.21 -6.59
N GLU A 35 0.11 3.64 -7.12
CA GLU A 35 1.08 2.87 -6.33
C GLU A 35 1.76 3.72 -5.26
N ASP A 36 2.20 4.93 -5.62
CA ASP A 36 2.87 5.84 -4.69
C ASP A 36 1.89 6.35 -3.62
N LEU A 37 0.68 6.71 -4.06
CA LEU A 37 -0.41 7.10 -3.16
C LEU A 37 -0.76 5.97 -2.17
N ALA A 38 -0.91 4.75 -2.67
CA ALA A 38 -1.23 3.58 -1.86
C ALA A 38 -0.11 3.28 -0.86
N LYS A 39 1.15 3.27 -1.30
CA LYS A 39 2.31 3.06 -0.42
C LYS A 39 2.37 4.12 0.68
N SER A 40 2.22 5.40 0.33
CA SER A 40 2.27 6.51 1.30
C SER A 40 1.14 6.44 2.33
N GLN A 41 -0.10 6.16 1.89
CA GLN A 41 -1.23 6.01 2.82
C GLN A 41 -1.09 4.78 3.71
N LEU A 42 -0.70 3.63 3.16
CA LEU A 42 -0.51 2.39 3.92
C LEU A 42 0.66 2.55 4.92
N ALA A 43 1.75 3.17 4.51
CA ALA A 43 2.87 3.49 5.39
C ALA A 43 2.43 4.33 6.59
N ALA A 44 1.61 5.36 6.36
CA ALA A 44 1.08 6.21 7.43
C ALA A 44 0.09 5.46 8.35
N ASP A 45 -0.83 4.68 7.76
CA ASP A 45 -1.88 3.93 8.47
C ASP A 45 -1.29 2.86 9.41
N TYR A 46 -0.31 2.11 8.90
CA TYR A 46 0.37 1.05 9.66
C TYR A 46 1.61 1.55 10.43
N GLN A 47 1.96 2.83 10.32
CA GLN A 47 3.14 3.44 10.93
C GLN A 47 4.46 2.74 10.55
N ILE A 48 4.61 2.38 9.27
CA ILE A 48 5.75 1.67 8.69
C ILE A 48 6.41 2.49 7.57
N PRO A 49 7.67 2.22 7.20
CA PRO A 49 8.26 2.85 6.03
C PRO A 49 7.55 2.41 4.73
N THR A 50 7.48 3.30 3.73
CA THR A 50 6.92 2.97 2.41
C THR A 50 7.66 1.83 1.71
N SER A 51 8.94 1.63 1.99
CA SER A 51 9.73 0.48 1.52
C SER A 51 9.24 -0.88 2.05
N ALA A 52 8.52 -0.90 3.17
CA ALA A 52 7.90 -2.11 3.70
C ALA A 52 6.57 -2.46 3.03
N VAL A 53 6.02 -1.54 2.21
CA VAL A 53 4.76 -1.74 1.48
C VAL A 53 5.05 -2.19 0.05
N VAL A 54 4.65 -3.41 -0.27
CA VAL A 54 4.75 -4.00 -1.60
C VAL A 54 3.37 -4.01 -2.23
N ILE A 55 3.22 -3.39 -3.41
CA ILE A 55 1.98 -3.48 -4.19
C ILE A 55 2.06 -4.74 -5.05
N CYS A 56 1.09 -5.63 -4.92
CA CYS A 56 1.07 -6.90 -5.67
C CYS A 56 0.20 -6.82 -6.93
N SER A 57 -0.93 -6.11 -6.87
CA SER A 57 -1.85 -6.01 -8.00
C SER A 57 -2.77 -4.81 -7.86
N ILE A 58 -3.19 -4.23 -8.99
CA ILE A 58 -4.14 -3.11 -9.06
C ILE A 58 -5.26 -3.51 -10.02
N GLU A 59 -6.48 -3.60 -9.51
CA GLU A 59 -7.70 -3.87 -10.27
C GLU A 59 -8.44 -2.55 -10.52
N HIS A 60 -8.81 -2.27 -11.77
CA HIS A 60 -9.51 -1.05 -12.22
C HIS A 60 -11.02 -1.27 -12.40
#